data_AF-A0A4Y9FGM1-F1
#
_entry.id   AF-A0A4Y9FGM1-F1
#
_cell.length_a   1.000
_cell.length_b   1.000
_cell.length_c   1.000
_cell.angle_alpha   90.00
_cell.angle_beta   90.00
_cell.angle_gamma   90.00
#
_symmetry.space_group_name_H-M   'P 1'
#
loop_
_entity.id
_entity.type
_entity.pdbx_description
1 polymer ?
#
loop_
_entity_poly.entity_id
_entity_poly.type
_entity_poly.pdbx_seq_one_letter_code
_entity_poly.pdbx_strand_id
1 'polypeptide(L)'
;MLGQPSGHLEGNLAEFPFPALVGALMGAGRTGRLRIRSPYLEGEVYLRGGQVVHARVQSGERSLEGEEALDLLAGLKRAPFAFEAEVLPPHTTLLGGLAVPARLAEAQAAWQALSLPSDWGYVLRLPTGGKEVELGPEALRVLAQVEGKRIAEVLLAPGVLRLARILHTLLQMGALEAVPLVEVPPVSLLLLPIYGPGSGVAYVDEALYAEWARAIRHGFRLRLKPLGVVMEVRPRPNIPGRLGLLEEDLRRLRLRRGDKVEVVPEV
;
A
#
# COMPACT_ATOMS: atom_id res chain seq x y z
N MET A 1 -14.12 17.31 -44.49
CA MET A 1 -13.81 16.14 -43.63
C MET A 1 -13.31 16.68 -42.31
N LEU A 2 -14.17 16.75 -41.29
CA LEU A 2 -13.79 17.16 -39.93
C LEU A 2 -13.34 15.90 -39.19
N GLY A 3 -12.09 15.92 -38.70
CA GLY A 3 -11.49 14.81 -37.98
C GLY A 3 -12.35 14.42 -36.79
N GLN A 4 -12.66 13.13 -36.68
CA GLN A 4 -13.26 12.58 -35.47
C GLN A 4 -12.32 12.88 -34.30
N PRO A 5 -12.79 13.49 -33.19
CA PRO A 5 -11.98 13.59 -31.99
C PRO A 5 -11.76 12.16 -31.51
N SER A 6 -10.51 11.72 -31.52
CA SER A 6 -10.06 10.41 -31.04
C SER A 6 -10.74 10.10 -29.72
N GLY A 7 -11.55 9.04 -29.70
CA GLY A 7 -12.42 8.64 -28.58
C GLY A 7 -11.69 8.09 -27.35
N HIS A 8 -10.43 8.46 -27.16
CA HIS A 8 -9.55 8.03 -26.08
C HIS A 8 -9.16 9.24 -25.24
N LEU A 9 -9.61 9.25 -23.98
CA LEU A 9 -9.21 10.22 -22.97
C LEU A 9 -8.34 9.50 -21.95
N GLU A 10 -7.08 9.92 -21.81
CA GLU A 10 -6.13 9.33 -20.87
C GLU A 10 -5.49 10.42 -20.01
N GLY A 11 -5.05 10.07 -18.81
CA GLY A 11 -4.43 11.03 -17.89
C GLY A 11 -4.12 10.43 -16.52
N ASN A 12 -3.93 11.29 -15.51
CA ASN A 12 -3.67 10.86 -14.14
C ASN A 12 -4.60 11.56 -13.13
N LEU A 13 -5.10 10.82 -12.14
CA LEU A 13 -5.95 11.37 -11.08
C LEU A 13 -5.27 12.46 -10.23
N ALA A 14 -3.94 12.53 -10.23
CA ALA A 14 -3.20 13.60 -9.57
C ALA A 14 -3.43 14.97 -10.23
N GLU A 15 -3.70 14.99 -11.53
CA GLU A 15 -3.96 16.20 -12.31
C GLU A 15 -5.47 16.46 -12.44
N PHE A 16 -6.26 15.38 -12.53
CA PHE A 16 -7.70 15.45 -12.68
C PHE A 16 -8.41 14.48 -11.72
N PRO A 17 -8.80 14.96 -10.52
CA PRO A 17 -9.37 14.12 -9.47
C PRO A 17 -10.61 13.35 -9.91
N PHE A 18 -10.79 12.17 -9.32
CA PHE A 18 -11.82 11.21 -9.75
C PHE A 18 -13.25 11.79 -9.80
N PRO A 19 -13.77 12.52 -8.79
CA PRO A 19 -15.10 13.11 -8.87
C PRO A 19 -15.25 14.12 -10.01
N ALA A 20 -14.22 14.94 -10.26
CA ALA A 20 -14.23 15.91 -11.36
C ALA A 20 -14.22 15.21 -12.72
N LEU A 21 -13.44 14.13 -12.85
CA LEU A 21 -13.39 13.30 -14.05
C LEU A 21 -14.74 12.65 -14.36
N VAL A 22 -15.35 12.00 -13.37
CA VAL A 22 -16.68 11.40 -13.55
C VAL A 22 -17.70 12.49 -13.88
N GLY A 23 -17.71 13.61 -13.15
CA GLY A 23 -18.60 14.73 -13.41
C GLY A 23 -18.47 15.30 -14.84
N ALA A 24 -17.25 15.41 -15.36
CA ALA A 24 -17.02 15.85 -16.74
C ALA A 24 -17.55 14.85 -17.78
N LEU A 25 -17.33 13.54 -17.57
CA LEU A 25 -17.86 12.49 -18.45
C LEU A 25 -19.39 12.46 -18.44
N MET A 26 -19.99 12.66 -17.26
CA MET A 26 -21.45 12.78 -17.10
C MET A 26 -22.00 14.01 -17.83
N GLY A 27 -21.40 15.19 -17.61
CA GLY A 27 -21.82 16.44 -18.25
C GLY A 27 -21.67 16.43 -19.78
N ALA A 28 -20.69 15.69 -20.29
CA ALA A 28 -20.50 15.48 -21.73
C ALA A 28 -21.40 14.37 -22.33
N GLY A 29 -22.26 13.72 -21.53
CA GLY A 29 -23.18 12.68 -22.01
C GLY A 29 -22.48 11.42 -22.53
N ARG A 30 -21.26 11.12 -22.05
CA ARG A 30 -20.44 10.03 -22.59
C ARG A 30 -21.02 8.65 -22.27
N THR A 31 -20.82 7.72 -23.21
CA THR A 31 -21.06 6.28 -23.04
C THR A 31 -19.74 5.54 -23.18
N GLY A 32 -19.45 4.64 -22.25
CA GLY A 32 -18.22 3.87 -22.27
C GLY A 32 -17.73 3.48 -20.89
N ARG A 33 -16.47 3.08 -20.81
CA ARG A 33 -15.81 2.65 -19.58
C ARG A 33 -14.62 3.53 -19.27
N LEU A 34 -14.60 4.08 -18.06
CA LEU A 34 -13.41 4.64 -17.44
C LEU A 34 -12.67 3.55 -16.69
N ARG A 35 -11.40 3.30 -17.04
CA ARG A 35 -10.48 2.43 -16.30
C ARG A 35 -9.52 3.27 -15.47
N ILE A 36 -9.25 2.83 -14.26
CA ILE A 36 -8.30 3.43 -13.33
C ILE A 36 -7.38 2.33 -12.85
N ARG A 37 -6.07 2.48 -13.03
CA ARG A 37 -5.09 1.45 -12.64
C ARG A 37 -4.12 2.01 -11.64
N SER A 38 -4.07 1.41 -10.46
CA SER A 38 -3.00 1.62 -9.49
C SER A 38 -2.22 0.31 -9.30
N PRO A 39 -1.02 0.32 -8.72
CA PRO A 39 -0.25 -0.91 -8.48
C PRO A 39 -1.00 -1.97 -7.65
N TYR A 40 -2.01 -1.59 -6.87
CA TYR A 40 -2.69 -2.48 -5.92
C TYR A 40 -4.20 -2.61 -6.16
N LEU A 41 -4.78 -1.80 -7.05
CA LEU A 41 -6.21 -1.74 -7.34
C LEU A 41 -6.45 -1.46 -8.82
N GLU A 42 -7.42 -2.16 -9.39
CA GLU A 42 -7.99 -1.85 -10.69
C GLU A 42 -9.44 -1.41 -10.52
N GLY A 43 -9.77 -0.22 -11.01
CA GLY A 43 -11.09 0.36 -11.00
C GLY A 43 -11.69 0.43 -12.41
N GLU A 44 -12.98 0.14 -12.52
CA GLU A 44 -13.77 0.36 -13.73
C GLU A 44 -15.06 1.11 -13.38
N VAL A 45 -15.40 2.13 -14.15
CA VAL A 45 -16.65 2.87 -14.02
C VAL A 45 -17.29 2.96 -15.40
N TYR A 46 -18.53 2.49 -15.50
CA TYR A 46 -19.27 2.43 -16.75
C TYR A 46 -20.32 3.52 -16.78
N LEU A 47 -20.35 4.25 -17.90
CA LEU A 47 -21.31 5.30 -18.17
C LEU A 47 -22.16 4.95 -19.38
N ARG A 48 -23.43 5.36 -19.35
CA ARG A 48 -24.37 5.27 -20.46
C ARG A 48 -25.10 6.61 -20.59
N GLY A 49 -24.88 7.32 -21.69
CA GLY A 49 -25.50 8.62 -21.93
C GLY A 49 -25.26 9.64 -20.81
N GLY A 50 -24.07 9.62 -20.20
CA GLY A 50 -23.74 10.49 -19.07
C GLY A 50 -24.26 10.03 -17.70
N GLN A 51 -24.86 8.84 -17.60
CA GLN A 51 -25.25 8.25 -16.31
C GLN A 51 -24.28 7.15 -15.91
N VAL A 52 -23.81 7.16 -14.66
CA VAL A 52 -23.00 6.06 -14.12
C VAL A 52 -23.92 4.90 -13.77
N VAL A 53 -23.71 3.75 -14.43
CA VAL A 53 -24.60 2.57 -14.34
C VAL A 53 -23.94 1.38 -13.63
N HIS A 54 -22.61 1.37 -13.58
CA HIS A 54 -21.85 0.36 -12.88
C HIS A 54 -20.48 0.91 -12.47
N ALA A 55 -19.99 0.45 -11.33
CA ALA A 55 -18.63 0.70 -10.89
C ALA A 55 -18.12 -0.55 -10.21
N ARG A 56 -16.83 -0.82 -10.35
CA ARG A 56 -16.15 -1.96 -9.74
C ARG A 56 -14.73 -1.57 -9.38
N VAL A 57 -14.25 -2.05 -8.24
CA VAL A 57 -12.82 -2.05 -7.88
C VAL A 57 -12.43 -3.47 -7.53
N GLN A 58 -11.25 -3.91 -7.96
CA GLN A 58 -10.73 -5.24 -7.65
C GLN A 58 -9.25 -5.23 -7.29
N SER A 59 -8.85 -6.24 -6.51
CA SER A 59 -7.46 -6.57 -6.20
C SER A 59 -7.36 -8.07 -5.93
N GLY A 60 -6.64 -8.80 -6.78
CA GLY A 60 -6.63 -10.26 -6.73
C GLY A 60 -8.05 -10.84 -6.82
N GLU A 61 -8.44 -11.65 -5.84
CA GLU A 61 -9.76 -12.30 -5.79
C GLU A 61 -10.86 -11.43 -5.15
N ARG A 62 -10.51 -10.29 -4.55
CA ARG A 62 -11.49 -9.41 -3.89
C ARG A 62 -12.01 -8.38 -4.87
N SER A 63 -13.28 -8.03 -4.73
CA SER A 63 -13.90 -6.94 -5.48
C SER A 63 -14.97 -6.22 -4.67
N LEU A 64 -15.15 -4.95 -4.98
CA LEU A 64 -16.27 -4.11 -4.57
C LEU A 64 -16.99 -3.62 -5.81
N GLU A 65 -18.30 -3.47 -5.74
CA GLU A 65 -19.13 -2.99 -6.83
C GLU A 65 -20.09 -1.89 -6.37
N GLY A 66 -20.63 -1.16 -7.35
CA GLY A 66 -21.63 -0.13 -7.12
C GLY A 66 -21.10 1.06 -6.33
N GLU A 67 -21.86 1.49 -5.33
CA GLU A 67 -21.59 2.73 -4.62
C GLU A 67 -20.31 2.67 -3.79
N GLU A 68 -20.03 1.52 -3.15
CA GLU A 68 -18.81 1.31 -2.37
C GLU A 68 -17.54 1.39 -3.24
N ALA A 69 -17.63 0.94 -4.50
CA ALA A 69 -16.55 1.08 -5.47
C ALA A 69 -16.28 2.56 -5.80
N LEU A 70 -17.35 3.36 -5.98
CA LEU A 70 -17.22 4.81 -6.20
C LEU A 70 -16.60 5.51 -4.98
N ASP A 71 -17.04 5.15 -3.78
CA ASP A 71 -16.50 5.72 -2.54
C ASP A 71 -15.01 5.42 -2.39
N LEU A 72 -14.56 4.20 -2.72
CA LEU A 72 -13.15 3.83 -2.69
C LEU A 72 -12.33 4.62 -3.73
N LEU A 73 -12.83 4.73 -4.97
CA LEU A 73 -12.14 5.45 -6.03
C LEU A 73 -12.02 6.95 -5.76
N ALA A 74 -12.99 7.55 -5.06
CA ALA A 74 -12.90 8.95 -4.62
C ALA A 74 -11.75 9.22 -3.64
N GLY A 75 -11.24 8.18 -2.97
CA GLY A 75 -10.08 8.28 -2.09
C GLY A 75 -8.72 8.24 -2.80
N LEU A 76 -8.69 7.80 -4.06
CA LEU A 76 -7.44 7.69 -4.83
C LEU A 76 -6.92 9.08 -5.21
N LYS A 77 -5.74 9.42 -4.68
CA LYS A 77 -5.06 10.69 -4.97
C LYS A 77 -4.30 10.66 -6.30
N ARG A 78 -3.89 9.47 -6.76
CA ARG A 78 -3.11 9.28 -7.98
C ARG A 78 -3.34 7.90 -8.57
N ALA A 79 -3.57 7.86 -9.87
CA ALA A 79 -3.59 6.65 -10.69
C ALA A 79 -3.71 7.07 -12.16
N PRO A 80 -3.01 6.41 -13.10
CA PRO A 80 -3.35 6.53 -14.50
C PRO A 80 -4.80 6.10 -14.74
N PHE A 81 -5.48 6.84 -15.62
CA PHE A 81 -6.82 6.51 -16.09
C PHE A 81 -6.88 6.53 -17.62
N ALA A 82 -7.82 5.77 -18.16
CA ALA A 82 -8.14 5.75 -19.59
C ALA A 82 -9.64 5.56 -19.78
N PHE A 83 -10.25 6.32 -20.69
CA PHE A 83 -11.63 6.16 -21.08
C PHE A 83 -11.72 5.48 -22.45
N GLU A 84 -12.56 4.47 -22.53
CA GLU A 84 -12.87 3.70 -23.73
C GLU A 84 -14.34 3.92 -24.09
N ALA A 85 -14.60 4.59 -25.21
CA ALA A 85 -15.95 4.88 -25.68
C ALA A 85 -16.71 3.60 -26.08
N GLU A 86 -18.04 3.64 -25.94
CA GLU A 86 -18.97 2.59 -26.41
C GLU A 86 -18.78 1.20 -25.79
N VAL A 87 -17.99 1.08 -24.72
CA VAL A 87 -17.91 -0.14 -23.91
C VAL A 87 -19.14 -0.24 -23.00
N LEU A 88 -19.89 -1.33 -23.14
CA LEU A 88 -21.09 -1.58 -22.34
C LEU A 88 -20.75 -2.24 -21.00
N PRO A 89 -21.52 -1.96 -19.92
CA PRO A 89 -21.33 -2.61 -18.63
C PRO A 89 -21.74 -4.10 -18.67
N PRO A 90 -21.08 -4.96 -17.88
CA PRO A 90 -21.47 -6.37 -17.74
C PRO A 90 -22.87 -6.52 -17.13
N HIS A 91 -23.19 -5.68 -16.15
CA HIS A 91 -24.49 -5.60 -15.47
C HIS A 91 -24.68 -4.19 -14.88
N THR A 92 -25.87 -3.87 -14.39
CA THR A 92 -26.16 -2.58 -13.75
C THR A 92 -26.16 -2.77 -12.25
N THR A 93 -25.29 -2.06 -11.54
CA THR A 93 -25.25 -2.05 -10.06
C THR A 93 -25.70 -0.74 -9.47
N LEU A 94 -25.78 0.31 -10.28
CA LEU A 94 -26.18 1.64 -9.87
C LEU A 94 -27.47 2.00 -10.60
N LEU A 95 -28.55 2.07 -9.82
CA LEU A 95 -29.85 2.55 -10.29
C LEU A 95 -29.99 4.08 -10.13
N GLY A 96 -29.11 4.68 -9.33
CA GLY A 96 -29.15 6.09 -8.97
C GLY A 96 -28.44 6.99 -9.98
N GLY A 97 -29.19 7.54 -10.94
CA GLY A 97 -28.68 8.49 -11.94
C GLY A 97 -28.09 9.78 -11.33
N LEU A 98 -28.90 10.83 -11.15
CA LEU A 98 -28.46 12.19 -10.78
C LEU A 98 -27.84 12.33 -9.38
N ALA A 99 -27.87 11.30 -8.53
CA ALA A 99 -27.33 11.33 -7.17
C ALA A 99 -25.81 11.09 -7.09
N VAL A 100 -25.22 10.51 -8.15
CA VAL A 100 -23.79 10.17 -8.17
C VAL A 100 -22.86 11.38 -7.95
N PRO A 101 -23.07 12.57 -8.56
CA PRO A 101 -22.22 13.72 -8.32
C PRO A 101 -22.22 14.18 -6.86
N ALA A 102 -23.39 14.23 -6.23
CA ALA A 102 -23.51 14.61 -4.81
C ALA A 102 -22.79 13.60 -3.91
N ARG A 103 -22.99 12.29 -4.16
CA ARG A 103 -22.30 11.24 -3.42
C ARG A 103 -20.78 11.33 -3.58
N LEU A 104 -20.29 11.51 -4.81
CA LEU A 104 -18.85 11.62 -5.06
C LEU A 104 -18.24 12.83 -4.34
N ALA A 105 -18.97 13.95 -4.26
CA ALA A 105 -18.55 15.11 -3.48
C ALA A 105 -18.51 14.81 -1.97
N GLU A 106 -19.51 14.12 -1.42
CA GLU A 106 -19.53 13.68 -0.02
C GLU A 106 -18.39 12.71 0.30
N ALA A 107 -18.16 11.71 -0.56
CA ALA A 107 -17.08 10.75 -0.41
C ALA A 107 -15.71 11.46 -0.46
N GLN A 108 -15.51 12.37 -1.42
CA GLN A 108 -14.29 13.17 -1.53
C GLN A 108 -14.03 14.01 -0.27
N ALA A 109 -15.06 14.68 0.27
CA ALA A 109 -14.96 15.46 1.49
C ALA A 109 -14.61 14.57 2.70
N ALA A 110 -15.23 13.38 2.79
CA ALA A 110 -14.90 12.40 3.81
C ALA A 110 -13.42 11.99 3.72
N TRP A 111 -12.90 11.68 2.53
CA TRP A 111 -11.49 11.33 2.34
C TRP A 111 -10.52 12.46 2.64
N GLN A 112 -10.88 13.72 2.34
CA GLN A 112 -10.05 14.88 2.63
C GLN A 112 -9.87 15.11 4.13
N ALA A 113 -10.85 14.71 4.95
CA ALA A 113 -10.75 14.77 6.40
C ALA A 113 -9.83 13.67 7.00
N LEU A 114 -9.42 12.67 6.21
CA LEU A 114 -8.61 11.54 6.67
C LEU A 114 -7.14 11.73 6.34
N SER A 115 -6.29 11.49 7.33
CA SER A 115 -4.83 11.40 7.17
C SER A 115 -4.39 9.94 7.07
N LEU A 116 -4.62 9.34 5.90
CA LEU A 116 -4.07 8.02 5.54
C LEU A 116 -2.84 8.19 4.65
N PRO A 117 -1.89 7.23 4.66
CA PRO A 117 -0.78 7.20 3.72
C PRO A 117 -1.26 7.32 2.28
N SER A 118 -0.53 8.07 1.46
CA SER A 118 -0.85 8.22 0.03
C SER A 118 -0.58 6.95 -0.77
N ASP A 119 0.31 6.09 -0.28
CA ASP A 119 0.60 4.80 -0.88
C ASP A 119 -0.18 3.71 -0.15
N TRP A 120 -1.20 3.17 -0.83
CA TRP A 120 -2.03 2.10 -0.27
C TRP A 120 -1.38 0.71 -0.38
N GLY A 121 -0.15 0.63 -0.87
CA GLY A 121 0.71 -0.55 -0.81
C GLY A 121 1.33 -0.81 0.55
N TYR A 122 1.28 0.16 1.46
CA TYR A 122 1.84 0.02 2.80
C TYR A 122 1.10 -1.08 3.56
N VAL A 123 1.88 -1.86 4.31
CA VAL A 123 1.39 -2.95 5.15
C VAL A 123 1.15 -2.41 6.55
N LEU A 124 0.01 -2.80 7.09
CA LEU A 124 -0.44 -2.43 8.43
C LEU A 124 0.18 -3.38 9.45
N ARG A 125 0.79 -2.83 10.49
CA ARG A 125 1.47 -3.59 11.56
C ARG A 125 1.16 -3.03 12.94
N LEU A 126 1.09 -3.91 13.93
CA LEU A 126 1.05 -3.58 15.35
C LEU A 126 2.45 -3.15 15.82
N PRO A 127 2.57 -2.03 16.55
CA PRO A 127 3.85 -1.58 17.09
C PRO A 127 4.36 -2.53 18.17
N THR A 128 5.67 -2.84 18.17
CA THR A 128 6.30 -3.78 19.12
C THR A 128 6.56 -3.21 20.52
N GLY A 129 6.19 -1.97 20.79
CA GLY A 129 6.43 -1.26 22.05
C GLY A 129 5.40 -0.18 22.36
N GLY A 130 4.16 -0.40 21.92
CA GLY A 130 3.08 0.57 22.02
C GLY A 130 2.67 0.90 23.46
N LYS A 131 2.08 2.09 23.64
CA LYS A 131 1.41 2.46 24.88
C LYS A 131 0.06 1.74 24.96
N GLU A 132 -0.48 1.59 26.17
CA GLU A 132 -1.85 1.13 26.35
C GLU A 132 -2.82 2.16 25.76
N VAL A 133 -3.74 1.70 24.91
CA VAL A 133 -4.71 2.52 24.19
C VAL A 133 -6.09 1.93 24.39
N GLU A 134 -7.05 2.76 24.80
CA GLU A 134 -8.45 2.35 24.87
C GLU A 134 -9.07 2.35 23.48
N LEU A 135 -9.61 1.21 23.06
CA LEU A 135 -10.23 1.03 21.75
C LEU A 135 -11.68 0.59 21.91
N GLY A 136 -12.57 1.20 21.11
CA GLY A 136 -13.94 0.73 20.99
C GLY A 136 -14.00 -0.68 20.36
N PRO A 137 -15.10 -1.45 20.57
CA PRO A 137 -15.23 -2.82 20.07
C PRO A 137 -15.08 -2.96 18.55
N GLU A 138 -15.46 -1.94 17.79
CA GLU A 138 -15.32 -1.92 16.33
C GLU A 138 -13.86 -1.71 15.90
N ALA A 139 -13.17 -0.74 16.50
CA ALA A 139 -11.75 -0.50 16.24
C ALA A 139 -10.90 -1.73 16.59
N LEU A 140 -11.21 -2.40 17.71
CA LEU A 140 -10.54 -3.64 18.11
C LEU A 140 -10.76 -4.78 17.09
N ARG A 141 -12.00 -4.93 16.58
CA ARG A 141 -12.31 -5.94 15.55
C ARG A 141 -11.56 -5.69 14.25
N VAL A 142 -11.43 -4.43 13.83
CA VAL A 142 -10.62 -4.07 12.65
C VAL A 142 -9.16 -4.35 12.94
N LEU A 143 -8.62 -3.89 14.08
CA LEU A 143 -7.23 -4.09 14.46
C LEU A 143 -6.81 -5.57 14.41
N ALA A 144 -7.64 -6.47 14.94
CA ALA A 144 -7.40 -7.92 14.94
C ALA A 144 -7.34 -8.56 13.54
N GLN A 145 -7.80 -7.86 12.49
CA GLN A 145 -7.91 -8.39 11.14
C GLN A 145 -6.98 -7.72 10.13
N VAL A 146 -6.27 -6.65 10.49
CA VAL A 146 -5.47 -5.85 9.55
C VAL A 146 -3.97 -6.15 9.56
N GLU A 147 -3.47 -6.86 10.59
CA GLU A 147 -2.04 -7.19 10.71
C GLU A 147 -1.51 -7.90 9.46
N GLY A 148 -0.42 -7.37 8.90
CA GLY A 148 0.25 -7.92 7.72
C GLY A 148 -0.47 -7.67 6.38
N LYS A 149 -1.64 -7.01 6.38
CA LYS A 149 -2.38 -6.68 5.15
C LYS A 149 -2.00 -5.30 4.63
N ARG A 150 -2.10 -5.14 3.31
CA ARG A 150 -1.95 -3.81 2.68
C ARG A 150 -3.18 -2.94 2.95
N ILE A 151 -2.99 -1.62 3.00
CA ILE A 151 -4.11 -0.67 3.13
C ILE A 151 -5.17 -0.91 2.03
N ALA A 152 -4.74 -1.10 0.78
CA ALA A 152 -5.63 -1.38 -0.34
C ALA A 152 -6.50 -2.62 -0.11
N GLU A 153 -5.94 -3.70 0.45
CA GLU A 153 -6.65 -4.96 0.69
C GLU A 153 -7.66 -4.84 1.83
N VAL A 154 -7.38 -4.00 2.81
CA VAL A 154 -8.29 -3.72 3.94
C VAL A 154 -9.44 -2.82 3.51
N LEU A 155 -9.15 -1.78 2.73
CA LEU A 155 -10.17 -0.87 2.19
C LEU A 155 -11.06 -1.53 1.14
N LEU A 156 -10.61 -2.63 0.52
CA LEU A 156 -11.42 -3.45 -0.41
C LEU A 156 -12.37 -4.40 0.36
N ALA A 157 -13.14 -3.82 1.28
CA ALA A 157 -14.18 -4.48 2.05
C ALA A 157 -15.37 -3.51 2.21
N PRO A 158 -16.60 -4.03 2.41
CA PRO A 158 -17.78 -3.18 2.55
C PRO A 158 -17.66 -2.17 3.70
N GLY A 159 -18.24 -0.99 3.52
CA GLY A 159 -18.15 0.12 4.47
C GLY A 159 -16.84 0.89 4.33
N VAL A 160 -16.42 1.16 3.09
CA VAL A 160 -15.09 1.72 2.78
C VAL A 160 -14.77 2.98 3.59
N LEU A 161 -15.66 3.97 3.58
CA LEU A 161 -15.46 5.24 4.30
C LEU A 161 -15.41 5.05 5.82
N ARG A 162 -16.11 4.05 6.34
CA ARG A 162 -16.09 3.71 7.77
C ARG A 162 -14.77 3.07 8.15
N LEU A 163 -14.30 2.08 7.36
CA LEU A 163 -13.00 1.44 7.55
C LEU A 163 -11.87 2.46 7.45
N ALA A 164 -11.92 3.37 6.48
CA ALA A 164 -10.94 4.44 6.33
C ALA A 164 -10.86 5.36 7.55
N ARG A 165 -12.00 5.71 8.17
CA ARG A 165 -12.05 6.47 9.43
C ARG A 165 -11.42 5.70 10.58
N ILE A 166 -11.72 4.40 10.71
CA ILE A 166 -11.14 3.55 11.77
C ILE A 166 -9.62 3.45 11.60
N LEU A 167 -9.14 3.18 10.37
CA LEU A 167 -7.71 3.13 10.08
C LEU A 167 -7.02 4.47 10.39
N HIS A 168 -7.65 5.58 10.00
CA HIS A 168 -7.14 6.92 10.31
C HIS A 168 -6.96 7.09 11.83
N THR A 169 -7.98 6.77 12.62
CA THR A 169 -7.91 6.86 14.08
C THR A 169 -6.82 5.94 14.66
N LEU A 170 -6.74 4.68 14.23
CA LEU A 170 -5.74 3.72 14.71
C LEU A 170 -4.30 4.17 14.42
N LEU A 171 -4.07 4.73 13.23
CA LEU A 171 -2.76 5.28 12.83
C LEU A 171 -2.42 6.55 13.62
N GLN A 172 -3.39 7.44 13.85
CA GLN A 172 -3.17 8.67 14.63
C GLN A 172 -2.87 8.38 16.11
N MET A 173 -3.50 7.35 16.68
CA MET A 173 -3.26 6.92 18.05
C MET A 173 -1.96 6.13 18.21
N GLY A 174 -1.32 5.72 17.10
CA GLY A 174 -0.17 4.82 17.12
C GLY A 174 -0.51 3.40 17.57
N ALA A 175 -1.78 3.00 17.52
CA ALA A 175 -2.19 1.60 17.76
C ALA A 175 -1.90 0.70 16.55
N LEU A 176 -1.69 1.33 15.39
CA LEU A 176 -1.32 0.69 14.14
C LEU A 176 -0.27 1.56 13.45
N GLU A 177 0.64 0.93 12.72
CA GLU A 177 1.63 1.57 11.88
C GLU A 177 1.43 1.13 10.43
N ALA A 178 1.71 2.04 9.48
CA ALA A 178 1.72 1.72 8.06
C ALA A 178 3.15 1.80 7.57
N VAL A 179 3.74 0.65 7.24
CA VAL A 179 5.13 0.54 6.80
C VAL A 179 5.18 0.10 5.34
N PRO A 180 6.14 0.59 4.54
CA PRO A 180 6.31 0.11 3.17
C PRO A 180 6.60 -1.40 3.18
N LEU A 181 5.93 -2.14 2.31
CA LEU A 181 6.28 -3.54 2.04
C LEU A 181 7.57 -3.56 1.22
N VAL A 182 8.71 -3.68 1.90
CA VAL A 182 10.00 -3.82 1.22
C VAL A 182 10.39 -5.27 1.21
N GLU A 183 9.99 -5.97 0.14
CA GLU A 183 10.50 -7.31 -0.17
C GLU A 183 11.90 -7.17 -0.76
N VAL A 184 12.90 -6.99 0.11
CA VAL A 184 14.28 -7.16 -0.33
C VAL A 184 14.58 -8.65 -0.40
N PRO A 185 15.06 -9.18 -1.54
CA PRO A 185 15.40 -10.59 -1.65
C PRO A 185 16.46 -10.95 -0.60
N PRO A 186 16.40 -12.16 0.00
CA PRO A 186 17.45 -12.61 0.90
C PRO A 186 18.81 -12.57 0.21
N VAL A 187 19.79 -11.96 0.86
CA VAL A 187 21.17 -11.92 0.37
C VAL A 187 21.99 -12.95 1.14
N SER A 188 22.67 -13.84 0.42
CA SER A 188 23.58 -14.81 1.04
C SER A 188 24.93 -14.15 1.30
N LEU A 189 25.32 -14.04 2.56
CA LEU A 189 26.57 -13.42 2.99
C LEU A 189 27.45 -14.41 3.74
N LEU A 190 28.77 -14.25 3.61
CA LEU A 190 29.76 -15.05 4.34
C LEU A 190 30.06 -14.44 5.70
N LEU A 191 30.03 -15.25 6.75
CA LEU A 191 30.31 -14.77 8.10
C LEU A 191 31.77 -14.38 8.30
N LEU A 192 31.95 -13.17 8.81
CA LEU A 192 33.22 -12.60 9.23
C LEU A 192 33.16 -12.27 10.74
N PRO A 193 33.95 -12.93 11.59
CA PRO A 193 34.07 -12.56 12.98
C PRO A 193 34.64 -11.14 13.13
N ILE A 194 33.97 -10.33 13.95
CA ILE A 194 34.41 -9.00 14.34
C ILE A 194 34.77 -9.02 15.82
N TYR A 195 35.96 -8.53 16.12
CA TYR A 195 36.41 -8.32 17.49
C TYR A 195 35.89 -6.97 18.00
N GLY A 196 35.25 -6.97 19.16
CA GLY A 196 34.73 -5.77 19.82
C GLY A 196 33.80 -6.12 20.98
N PRO A 197 33.57 -5.19 21.91
CA PRO A 197 32.60 -5.37 22.99
C PRO A 197 31.16 -5.27 22.45
N GLY A 198 30.26 -6.08 23.02
CA GLY A 198 28.82 -6.02 22.75
C GLY A 198 28.27 -7.24 22.00
N SER A 199 26.95 -7.23 21.80
CA SER A 199 26.21 -8.23 21.03
C SER A 199 24.96 -7.59 20.41
N GLY A 200 24.37 -8.23 19.40
CA GLY A 200 23.13 -7.77 18.78
C GLY A 200 23.31 -6.79 17.60
N VAL A 201 24.55 -6.53 17.17
CA VAL A 201 24.85 -5.68 16.00
C VAL A 201 25.50 -6.51 14.89
N ALA A 202 24.88 -6.49 13.72
CA ALA A 202 25.39 -7.04 12.49
C ALA A 202 25.99 -5.94 11.60
N TYR A 203 27.15 -6.22 11.01
CA TYR A 203 27.83 -5.31 10.11
C TYR A 203 27.72 -5.82 8.67
N VAL A 204 27.36 -4.95 7.75
CA VAL A 204 27.30 -5.26 6.32
C VAL A 204 28.08 -4.24 5.51
N ASP A 205 28.39 -4.57 4.27
CA ASP A 205 29.08 -3.66 3.36
C ASP A 205 28.31 -2.36 3.17
N GLU A 206 29.04 -1.23 3.06
CA GLU A 206 28.46 0.10 2.87
C GLU A 206 27.58 0.20 1.62
N ALA A 207 27.97 -0.41 0.51
CA ALA A 207 27.19 -0.35 -0.72
C ALA A 207 25.85 -1.10 -0.56
N LEU A 208 25.90 -2.29 0.07
CA LEU A 208 24.71 -3.09 0.34
C LEU A 208 23.78 -2.40 1.37
N TYR A 209 24.34 -1.80 2.41
CA TYR A 209 23.58 -1.00 3.37
C TYR A 209 22.89 0.18 2.68
N ALA A 210 23.61 0.90 1.81
CA ALA A 210 23.07 2.06 1.09
C ALA A 210 21.95 1.65 0.12
N GLU A 211 22.07 0.50 -0.55
CA GLU A 211 21.02 -0.07 -1.40
C GLU A 211 19.75 -0.33 -0.59
N TRP A 212 19.88 -1.03 0.54
CA TRP A 212 18.76 -1.29 1.46
C TRP A 212 18.19 -0.01 2.06
N ALA A 213 19.02 0.93 2.51
CA ALA A 213 18.56 2.21 3.04
C ALA A 213 17.78 3.02 1.99
N ARG A 214 18.20 2.97 0.72
CA ARG A 214 17.52 3.66 -0.39
C ARG A 214 16.19 2.99 -0.76
N ALA A 215 16.12 1.66 -0.66
CA ALA A 215 14.92 0.88 -0.90
C ALA A 215 13.91 1.02 0.26
N ILE A 216 14.39 0.98 1.50
CA ILE A 216 13.57 0.94 2.71
C ILE A 216 13.15 2.32 3.17
N ARG A 217 14.01 3.34 3.01
CA ARG A 217 13.78 4.75 3.39
C ARG A 217 13.38 4.98 4.85
N HIS A 218 13.51 3.96 5.69
CA HIS A 218 13.27 3.97 7.14
C HIS A 218 14.41 3.25 7.86
N GLY A 219 14.46 3.34 9.19
CA GLY A 219 15.34 2.50 9.98
C GLY A 219 14.95 1.03 9.82
N PHE A 220 15.93 0.16 9.63
CA PHE A 220 15.70 -1.27 9.45
C PHE A 220 16.69 -2.08 10.29
N ARG A 221 16.30 -3.31 10.58
CA ARG A 221 17.09 -4.34 11.25
C ARG A 221 17.37 -5.47 10.27
N LEU A 222 18.29 -6.35 10.64
CA LEU A 222 18.67 -7.49 9.83
C LEU A 222 18.16 -8.77 10.48
N ARG A 223 17.33 -9.54 9.75
CA ARG A 223 16.96 -10.90 10.15
C ARG A 223 17.86 -11.92 9.48
N LEU A 224 18.46 -12.79 10.30
CA LEU A 224 19.29 -13.90 9.86
C LEU A 224 18.42 -15.17 9.70
N LYS A 225 18.41 -15.76 8.51
CA LYS A 225 17.76 -17.05 8.22
C LYS A 225 18.79 -18.18 8.17
N PRO A 226 18.46 -19.39 8.65
CA PRO A 226 17.15 -19.83 9.15
C PRO A 226 16.90 -19.51 10.64
N LEU A 227 17.87 -18.91 11.34
CA LEU A 227 17.83 -18.70 12.80
C LEU A 227 16.66 -17.83 13.27
N GLY A 228 16.11 -16.97 12.42
CA GLY A 228 15.00 -16.06 12.75
C GLY A 228 15.40 -14.91 13.67
N VAL A 229 16.71 -14.69 13.86
CA VAL A 229 17.24 -13.70 14.81
C VAL A 229 17.32 -12.33 14.15
N VAL A 230 16.80 -11.32 14.85
CA VAL A 230 16.77 -9.93 14.39
C VAL A 230 17.85 -9.13 15.12
N MET A 231 18.68 -8.40 14.38
CA MET A 231 19.83 -7.66 14.89
C MET A 231 19.85 -6.23 14.35
N GLU A 232 20.41 -5.29 15.09
CA GLU A 232 20.69 -3.96 14.54
C GLU A 232 21.71 -4.08 13.40
N VAL A 233 21.57 -3.29 12.35
CA VAL A 233 22.47 -3.33 11.20
C VAL A 233 23.25 -2.04 11.06
N ARG A 234 24.56 -2.15 10.87
CA ARG A 234 25.46 -1.01 10.67
C ARG A 234 26.32 -1.19 9.42
N PRO A 235 26.56 -0.12 8.66
CA PRO A 235 27.51 -0.18 7.55
C PRO A 235 28.94 -0.30 8.09
N ARG A 236 29.78 -1.05 7.38
CA ARG A 236 31.23 -1.10 7.61
C ARG A 236 31.96 -1.16 6.28
N PRO A 237 33.04 -0.38 6.10
CA PRO A 237 33.81 -0.42 4.86
C PRO A 237 34.60 -1.73 4.74
N ASN A 238 34.90 -2.11 3.50
CA ASN A 238 35.82 -3.21 3.14
C ASN A 238 35.36 -4.62 3.56
N ILE A 239 34.05 -4.89 3.60
CA ILE A 239 33.51 -6.24 3.84
C ILE A 239 32.51 -6.69 2.76
N PRO A 240 32.86 -6.59 1.45
CA PRO A 240 31.93 -6.92 0.38
C PRO A 240 31.51 -8.40 0.43
N GLY A 241 30.20 -8.64 0.32
CA GLY A 241 29.63 -10.00 0.36
C GLY A 241 29.79 -10.71 1.71
N ARG A 242 30.11 -10.00 2.79
CA ARG A 242 30.34 -10.56 4.12
C ARG A 242 29.39 -9.95 5.15
N LEU A 243 29.01 -10.78 6.12
CA LEU A 243 28.25 -10.40 7.29
C LEU A 243 29.17 -10.44 8.51
N GLY A 244 29.44 -9.27 9.06
CA GLY A 244 30.22 -9.11 10.27
C GLY A 244 29.38 -9.36 11.52
N LEU A 245 29.75 -10.35 12.34
CA LEU A 245 29.12 -10.59 13.65
C LEU A 245 30.17 -10.57 14.76
N LEU A 246 29.77 -10.10 15.95
CA LEU A 246 30.63 -10.12 17.13
C LEU A 246 30.84 -11.55 17.63
N GLU A 247 31.96 -11.80 18.31
CA GLU A 247 32.28 -13.16 18.79
C GLU A 247 31.22 -13.73 19.74
N GLU A 248 30.63 -12.90 20.60
CA GLU A 248 29.56 -13.30 21.49
C GLU A 248 28.33 -13.79 20.71
N ASP A 249 27.96 -13.08 19.64
CA ASP A 249 26.87 -13.45 18.75
C ASP A 249 27.17 -14.73 17.99
N LEU A 250 28.39 -14.90 17.49
CA LEU A 250 28.80 -16.14 16.81
C LEU A 250 28.70 -17.36 17.74
N ARG A 251 29.17 -17.24 18.99
CA ARG A 251 29.06 -18.31 19.98
C ARG A 251 27.60 -18.59 20.35
N ARG A 252 26.79 -17.56 20.57
CA ARG A 252 25.37 -17.67 20.91
C ARG A 252 24.56 -18.33 19.79
N LEU A 253 24.82 -17.95 18.55
CA LEU A 253 24.13 -18.45 17.37
C LEU A 253 24.73 -19.74 16.81
N ARG A 254 25.81 -20.25 17.42
CA ARG A 254 26.56 -21.45 17.00
C ARG A 254 27.05 -21.38 15.55
N LEU A 255 27.41 -20.17 15.11
CA LEU A 255 27.88 -19.88 13.77
C LEU A 255 29.42 -19.81 13.72
N ARG A 256 30.00 -20.18 12.58
CA ARG A 256 31.45 -20.21 12.36
C ARG A 256 31.87 -19.26 11.24
N ARG A 257 33.15 -18.88 11.26
CA ARG A 257 33.75 -18.09 10.18
C ARG A 257 33.59 -18.83 8.85
N GLY A 258 33.10 -18.11 7.84
CA GLY A 258 32.91 -18.65 6.49
C GLY A 258 31.59 -19.39 6.26
N ASP A 259 30.75 -19.55 7.29
CA ASP A 259 29.38 -20.03 7.07
C ASP A 259 28.61 -19.04 6.20
N LYS A 260 27.74 -19.56 5.34
CA LYS A 260 26.81 -18.76 4.55
C LYS A 260 25.52 -18.59 5.32
N VAL A 261 25.10 -17.34 5.50
CA VAL A 261 23.85 -16.99 6.16
C VAL A 261 23.04 -16.12 5.21
N GLU A 262 21.75 -16.42 5.09
CA GLU A 262 20.82 -15.56 4.38
C GLU A 262 20.38 -14.43 5.30
N VAL A 263 20.45 -13.20 4.81
CA VAL A 263 20.01 -12.02 5.54
C VAL A 263 18.90 -11.30 4.79
N VAL A 264 17.90 -10.85 5.54
CA VAL A 264 16.78 -10.06 5.01
C VAL A 264 16.68 -8.80 5.86
N PRO A 265 16.76 -7.60 5.26
CA PRO A 265 16.48 -6.38 5.99
C PRO A 265 14.97 -6.27 6.23
N GLU A 266 14.59 -5.86 7.44
CA GLU A 266 13.19 -5.67 7.82
C GLU A 266 13.02 -4.42 8.67
N VAL A 267 11.91 -3.71 8.44
CA VAL A 267 11.45 -2.56 9.24
C VAL A 267 10.75 -3.07 10.49
#